data_AF-A0A7W6CBQ8-F1
#
_entry.id   AF-A0A7W6CBQ8-F1
#
_cell.length_a   1.000
_cell.length_b   1.000
_cell.length_c   1.000
_cell.angle_alpha   90.00
_cell.angle_beta   90.00
_cell.angle_gamma   90.00
#
_symmetry.space_group_name_H-M   'P 1'
#
loop_
_entity.id
_entity.type
_entity.pdbx_description
1 polymer ?
#
loop_
_entity_poly.entity_id
_entity_poly.type
_entity_poly.pdbx_seq_one_letter_code
_entity_poly.pdbx_strand_id
1 'polypeptide(L)'
;MVKKALVVGASGIVGSATANLLLSEGWTVYGLSRRPTDQNGVIPVAADLQNAADTAKALNDVRPDAVFITTWARQDSEAENIRVNSAMVRNLLDGLSPGKSTRHVALVTGLKHYLGPFEAYGKGTLPQTPFREEQGRLDVENFYYAQEDEVFAAAERDGFSWSVHRPHTVIGQAVGNAMNMGTTLAVYATLCKETGRPFRFPGSAAQWNSLTDMTDANLLAKQLLWAAETPEARNEAFNVVNGDVFRWSWMWGRIADWFGIEPAPFDGTVMPLEEQMKDDAKIWNEIALRENLAEPDLSRLASPWHTDADLGRPIEVVTDIGKSRRLGFKEYQPTDDAFFALFKSLRESRLIP
;
A
#
# COMPACT_ATOMS: atom_id res chain seq x y z
N MET A 1 -20.93 19.45 13.15
CA MET A 1 -21.30 18.03 12.95
C MET A 1 -20.04 17.21 12.96
N VAL A 2 -20.07 16.01 13.54
CA VAL A 2 -18.95 15.06 13.48
C VAL A 2 -18.81 14.57 12.04
N LYS A 3 -17.59 14.61 11.49
CA LYS A 3 -17.30 14.16 10.12
C LYS A 3 -17.35 12.64 10.05
N LYS A 4 -17.83 12.11 8.93
CA LYS A 4 -17.98 10.68 8.66
C LYS A 4 -17.09 10.26 7.50
N ALA A 5 -16.35 9.18 7.67
CA ALA A 5 -15.50 8.61 6.63
C ALA A 5 -15.95 7.18 6.29
N LEU A 6 -15.84 6.81 5.02
CA LEU A 6 -15.89 5.41 4.57
C LEU A 6 -14.51 5.01 4.07
N VAL A 7 -13.85 4.08 4.77
CA VAL A 7 -12.56 3.51 4.36
C VAL A 7 -12.80 2.16 3.70
N VAL A 8 -12.48 2.06 2.41
CA VAL A 8 -12.74 0.90 1.58
C VAL A 8 -11.46 0.07 1.46
N GLY A 9 -11.49 -1.15 2.03
CA GLY A 9 -10.29 -1.94 2.30
C GLY A 9 -9.68 -1.65 3.67
N ALA A 10 -10.52 -1.39 4.69
CA ALA A 10 -10.09 -1.00 6.03
C ALA A 10 -9.13 -1.99 6.73
N SER A 11 -9.16 -3.27 6.35
CA SER A 11 -8.25 -4.29 6.89
C SER A 11 -6.89 -4.36 6.16
N GLY A 12 -6.70 -3.60 5.07
CA GLY A 12 -5.46 -3.52 4.32
C GLY A 12 -4.44 -2.57 4.96
N ILE A 13 -3.20 -2.57 4.45
CA ILE A 13 -2.10 -1.75 5.00
C ILE A 13 -2.49 -0.27 5.09
N VAL A 14 -2.93 0.31 3.97
CA VAL A 14 -3.27 1.74 3.90
C VAL A 14 -4.62 2.02 4.57
N GLY A 15 -5.60 1.13 4.41
CA GLY A 15 -6.92 1.28 4.99
C GLY A 15 -6.89 1.30 6.52
N SER A 16 -6.10 0.41 7.14
CA SER A 16 -5.95 0.36 8.59
C SER A 16 -5.30 1.63 9.14
N ALA A 17 -4.20 2.09 8.53
CA ALA A 17 -3.54 3.34 8.88
C ALA A 17 -4.47 4.56 8.73
N THR A 18 -5.25 4.60 7.64
CA THR A 18 -6.22 5.67 7.37
C THR A 18 -7.36 5.67 8.40
N ALA A 19 -7.92 4.50 8.70
CA ALA A 19 -8.98 4.39 9.70
C ALA A 19 -8.50 4.81 11.09
N ASN A 20 -7.30 4.38 11.50
CA ASN A 20 -6.73 4.75 12.80
C ASN A 20 -6.48 6.26 12.92
N LEU A 21 -5.91 6.88 11.88
CA LEU A 21 -5.70 8.33 11.86
C LEU A 21 -7.02 9.09 11.94
N LEU A 22 -8.02 8.70 11.16
CA LEU A 22 -9.34 9.36 11.16
C LEU A 22 -10.02 9.25 12.52
N LEU A 23 -9.94 8.10 13.18
CA LEU A 23 -10.43 7.92 14.55
C LEU A 23 -9.72 8.84 15.55
N SER A 24 -8.39 8.97 15.47
CA SER A 24 -7.65 9.89 16.34
C SER A 24 -8.00 11.36 16.10
N GLU A 25 -8.42 11.69 14.88
CA GLU A 25 -8.90 13.03 14.49
C GLU A 25 -10.40 13.23 14.80
N GLY A 26 -11.04 12.29 15.50
CA GLY A 26 -12.42 12.40 15.96
C GLY A 26 -13.49 12.15 14.89
N TRP A 27 -13.14 11.49 13.77
CA TRP A 27 -14.11 11.11 12.76
C TRP A 27 -14.90 9.87 13.18
N THR A 28 -16.14 9.78 12.71
CA THR A 28 -16.85 8.49 12.68
C THR A 28 -16.39 7.71 11.45
N VAL A 29 -15.84 6.51 11.64
CA VAL A 29 -15.26 5.72 10.55
C VAL A 29 -16.09 4.48 10.27
N TYR A 30 -16.55 4.34 9.03
CA TYR A 30 -17.07 3.09 8.48
C TYR A 30 -15.94 2.36 7.76
N GLY A 31 -15.76 1.08 8.06
CA GLY A 31 -14.75 0.22 7.43
C GLY A 31 -15.38 -0.82 6.52
N LEU A 32 -15.22 -0.67 5.20
CA LEU A 32 -15.74 -1.63 4.23
C LEU A 32 -14.71 -2.71 3.92
N SER A 33 -15.11 -3.96 4.09
CA SER A 33 -14.37 -5.11 3.56
C SER A 33 -15.31 -6.30 3.34
N ARG A 34 -14.85 -7.29 2.57
CA ARG A 34 -15.60 -8.55 2.34
C ARG A 34 -15.85 -9.32 3.64
N ARG A 35 -14.88 -9.26 4.55
CA ARG A 35 -14.88 -9.94 5.85
C ARG A 35 -14.38 -8.93 6.89
N PRO A 36 -15.27 -8.10 7.46
CA PRO A 36 -14.88 -7.14 8.47
C PRO A 36 -14.22 -7.85 9.64
N THR A 37 -13.04 -7.38 10.02
CA THR A 37 -12.37 -7.75 11.26
C THR A 37 -12.72 -6.74 12.34
N ASP A 38 -12.70 -7.17 13.60
CA ASP A 38 -12.92 -6.24 14.70
C ASP A 38 -11.75 -5.23 14.74
N GLN A 39 -12.09 -3.96 14.57
CA GLN A 39 -11.15 -2.84 14.65
C GLN A 39 -11.80 -1.80 15.57
N ASN A 40 -11.15 -1.56 16.72
CA ASN A 40 -11.71 -0.71 17.76
C ASN A 40 -12.10 0.68 17.22
N GLY A 41 -13.37 1.06 17.40
CA GLY A 41 -13.91 2.34 16.95
C GLY A 41 -14.37 2.39 15.49
N VAL A 42 -14.06 1.39 14.66
CA VAL A 42 -14.53 1.32 13.26
C VAL A 42 -15.87 0.62 13.18
N ILE A 43 -16.82 1.24 12.49
CA ILE A 43 -18.14 0.66 12.21
C ILE A 43 -18.01 -0.27 10.98
N PRO A 44 -18.20 -1.60 11.12
CA PRO A 44 -17.98 -2.52 10.02
C PRO A 44 -19.08 -2.42 8.96
N VAL A 45 -18.68 -2.45 7.69
CA VAL A 45 -19.57 -2.56 6.53
C VAL A 45 -19.14 -3.79 5.70
N ALA A 46 -19.92 -4.85 5.75
CA ALA A 46 -19.64 -6.07 5.01
C ALA A 46 -20.19 -5.96 3.58
N ALA A 47 -19.31 -5.96 2.58
CA ALA A 47 -19.70 -5.96 1.17
C ALA A 47 -18.63 -6.57 0.27
N ASP A 48 -19.06 -7.29 -0.77
CA ASP A 48 -18.20 -7.62 -1.91
C ASP A 48 -18.49 -6.63 -3.04
N LEU A 49 -17.51 -5.76 -3.31
CA LEU A 49 -17.61 -4.72 -4.33
C LEU A 49 -17.75 -5.28 -5.75
N GLN A 50 -17.53 -6.58 -5.96
CA GLN A 50 -17.82 -7.23 -7.25
C GLN A 50 -19.32 -7.51 -7.44
N ASN A 51 -20.12 -7.49 -6.36
CA ASN A 51 -21.58 -7.62 -6.42
C ASN A 51 -22.24 -6.25 -6.21
N ALA A 52 -22.76 -5.66 -7.29
CA ALA A 52 -23.41 -4.35 -7.27
C ALA A 52 -24.63 -4.30 -6.34
N ALA A 53 -25.48 -5.33 -6.35
CA ALA A 53 -26.70 -5.36 -5.56
C ALA A 53 -26.40 -5.46 -4.05
N ASP A 54 -25.47 -6.33 -3.67
CA ASP A 54 -25.05 -6.46 -2.27
C ASP A 54 -24.33 -5.19 -1.78
N THR A 55 -23.51 -4.58 -2.64
CA THR A 55 -22.84 -3.31 -2.33
C THR A 55 -23.84 -2.19 -2.08
N ALA A 56 -24.83 -2.00 -2.97
CA ALA A 56 -25.87 -1.00 -2.80
C ALA A 56 -26.68 -1.23 -1.51
N LYS A 57 -27.02 -2.50 -1.20
CA LYS A 57 -27.72 -2.86 0.03
C LYS A 57 -26.90 -2.52 1.28
N ALA A 58 -25.62 -2.87 1.30
CA ALA A 58 -24.74 -2.62 2.44
C ALA A 58 -24.50 -1.12 2.70
N LEU A 59 -24.54 -0.31 1.64
CA LEU A 59 -24.29 1.14 1.71
C LEU A 59 -25.56 1.98 1.93
N ASN A 60 -26.75 1.35 1.96
CA ASN A 60 -28.03 2.03 2.00
C ASN A 60 -28.17 3.06 3.12
N ASP A 61 -27.56 2.82 4.29
CA ASP A 61 -27.61 3.71 5.46
C ASP A 61 -26.26 4.39 5.77
N VAL A 62 -25.25 4.16 4.93
CA VAL A 62 -23.93 4.76 5.08
C VAL A 62 -23.95 6.14 4.40
N ARG A 63 -23.63 7.19 5.17
CA ARG A 63 -23.65 8.59 4.70
C ARG A 63 -22.31 9.24 5.02
N PRO A 64 -21.22 8.89 4.30
CA PRO A 64 -19.91 9.45 4.54
C PRO A 64 -19.80 10.85 3.93
N ASP A 65 -19.03 11.73 4.58
CA ASP A 65 -18.59 13.00 4.02
C ASP A 65 -17.35 12.79 3.13
N ALA A 66 -16.48 11.84 3.48
CA ALA A 66 -15.30 11.48 2.70
C ALA A 66 -15.19 9.96 2.49
N VAL A 67 -14.75 9.54 1.31
CA VAL A 67 -14.52 8.14 0.96
C VAL A 67 -13.04 7.95 0.64
N PHE A 68 -12.42 6.92 1.21
CA PHE A 68 -11.02 6.57 0.99
C PHE A 68 -10.95 5.18 0.36
N ILE A 69 -10.62 5.11 -0.93
CA ILE A 69 -10.52 3.86 -1.69
C ILE A 69 -9.08 3.37 -1.60
N THR A 70 -8.85 2.38 -0.73
CA THR A 70 -7.53 1.82 -0.42
C THR A 70 -7.44 0.32 -0.76
N THR A 71 -8.22 -0.14 -1.73
CA THR A 71 -8.35 -1.55 -2.08
C THR A 71 -8.24 -1.78 -3.59
N TRP A 72 -7.82 -2.99 -3.95
CA TRP A 72 -7.83 -3.52 -5.32
C TRP A 72 -7.93 -5.05 -5.25
N ALA A 73 -8.14 -5.70 -6.39
CA ALA A 73 -8.15 -7.15 -6.54
C ALA A 73 -7.20 -7.57 -7.66
N ARG A 74 -6.20 -8.40 -7.32
CA ARG A 74 -5.28 -9.00 -8.30
C ARG A 74 -6.02 -10.04 -9.14
N GLN A 75 -5.85 -9.95 -10.45
CA GLN A 75 -6.29 -10.92 -11.44
C GLN A 75 -5.09 -11.47 -12.23
N ASP A 76 -5.35 -12.47 -13.06
CA ASP A 76 -4.32 -13.17 -13.85
C ASP A 76 -3.83 -12.38 -15.06
N SER A 77 -4.57 -11.36 -15.52
CA SER A 77 -4.20 -10.49 -16.64
C SER A 77 -4.59 -9.04 -16.39
N GLU A 78 -3.97 -8.11 -17.10
CA GLU A 78 -4.31 -6.69 -16.97
C GLU A 78 -5.72 -6.36 -17.46
N ALA A 79 -6.20 -7.03 -18.51
CA ALA A 79 -7.58 -6.88 -18.97
C ALA A 79 -8.60 -7.28 -17.88
N GLU A 80 -8.34 -8.37 -17.16
CA GLU A 80 -9.18 -8.77 -16.03
C GLU A 80 -9.00 -7.83 -14.82
N ASN A 81 -7.79 -7.32 -14.56
CA ASN A 81 -7.58 -6.28 -13.55
C ASN A 81 -8.42 -5.05 -13.86
N ILE A 82 -8.46 -4.58 -15.12
CA ILE A 82 -9.30 -3.46 -15.55
C ILE A 82 -10.76 -3.77 -15.28
N ARG A 83 -11.27 -4.90 -15.81
CA ARG A 83 -12.68 -5.29 -15.67
C ARG A 83 -13.13 -5.34 -14.21
N VAL A 84 -12.35 -5.99 -13.33
CA VAL A 84 -12.71 -6.17 -11.92
C VAL A 84 -12.54 -4.88 -11.11
N ASN A 85 -11.41 -4.20 -11.22
CA ASN A 85 -11.12 -3.05 -10.35
C ASN A 85 -11.93 -1.80 -10.72
N SER A 86 -12.22 -1.58 -12.00
CA SER A 86 -13.17 -0.53 -12.42
C SER A 86 -14.58 -0.81 -11.91
N ALA A 87 -15.08 -2.05 -12.07
CA ALA A 87 -16.39 -2.44 -11.58
C ALA A 87 -16.52 -2.28 -10.06
N MET A 88 -15.48 -2.61 -9.29
CA MET A 88 -15.47 -2.40 -7.84
C MET A 88 -15.63 -0.92 -7.45
N VAL A 89 -14.93 -0.01 -8.14
CA VAL A 89 -15.06 1.44 -7.92
C VAL A 89 -16.43 1.94 -8.34
N ARG A 90 -16.93 1.51 -9.51
CA ARG A 90 -18.26 1.86 -10.01
C ARG A 90 -19.36 1.45 -9.04
N ASN A 91 -19.36 0.18 -8.62
CA ASN A 91 -20.37 -0.37 -7.72
C ASN A 91 -20.37 0.34 -6.36
N LEU A 92 -19.20 0.69 -5.83
CA LEU A 92 -19.07 1.49 -4.61
C LEU A 92 -19.73 2.86 -4.76
N LEU A 93 -19.38 3.59 -5.83
CA LEU A 93 -19.85 4.97 -6.01
C LEU A 93 -21.33 5.03 -6.40
N ASP A 94 -21.81 4.06 -7.19
CA ASP A 94 -23.24 3.88 -7.48
C ASP A 94 -24.04 3.57 -6.21
N GLY A 95 -23.51 2.73 -5.32
CA GLY A 95 -24.13 2.41 -4.03
C GLY A 95 -24.22 3.62 -3.08
N LEU A 96 -23.30 4.59 -3.19
CA LEU A 96 -23.29 5.81 -2.39
C LEU A 96 -24.11 6.96 -2.99
N SER A 97 -24.27 7.00 -4.31
CA SER A 97 -24.94 8.09 -5.04
C SER A 97 -26.33 8.47 -4.47
N PRO A 98 -27.23 7.52 -4.10
CA PRO A 98 -28.52 7.86 -3.51
C PRO A 98 -28.42 8.65 -2.19
N GLY A 99 -27.33 8.46 -1.44
CA GLY A 99 -27.12 9.11 -0.15
C GLY A 99 -26.79 10.60 -0.23
N LYS A 100 -26.23 11.06 -1.37
CA LYS A 100 -25.86 12.47 -1.64
C LYS A 100 -25.11 13.18 -0.50
N SER A 101 -24.31 12.45 0.25
CA SER A 101 -23.55 12.98 1.41
C SER A 101 -22.07 13.20 1.10
N THR A 102 -21.53 12.49 0.11
CA THR A 102 -20.10 12.49 -0.18
C THR A 102 -19.65 13.85 -0.70
N ARG A 103 -18.68 14.46 -0.01
CA ARG A 103 -18.00 15.71 -0.41
C ARG A 103 -16.69 15.42 -1.15
N HIS A 104 -16.01 14.34 -0.76
CA HIS A 104 -14.68 14.02 -1.29
C HIS A 104 -14.45 12.51 -1.44
N VAL A 105 -13.76 12.11 -2.52
CA VAL A 105 -13.31 10.73 -2.76
C VAL A 105 -11.81 10.72 -3.04
N ALA A 106 -11.04 10.06 -2.17
CA ALA A 106 -9.61 9.84 -2.36
C ALA A 106 -9.35 8.42 -2.86
N LEU A 107 -8.67 8.28 -4.00
CA LEU A 107 -8.31 7.00 -4.62
C LEU A 107 -6.82 6.73 -4.48
N VAL A 108 -6.45 5.58 -3.91
CA VAL A 108 -5.05 5.12 -3.89
C VAL A 108 -4.79 4.24 -5.11
N THR A 109 -3.78 4.62 -5.91
CA THR A 109 -3.24 3.84 -7.03
C THR A 109 -1.79 3.45 -6.74
N GLY A 110 -0.80 4.01 -7.45
CA GLY A 110 0.62 3.73 -7.24
C GLY A 110 1.51 4.07 -8.44
N LEU A 111 2.82 3.85 -8.29
CA LEU A 111 3.81 4.17 -9.35
C LEU A 111 3.71 3.33 -10.62
N LYS A 112 2.90 2.26 -10.65
CA LYS A 112 2.54 1.59 -11.92
C LYS A 112 1.84 2.54 -12.90
N HIS A 113 1.34 3.68 -12.45
CA HIS A 113 0.91 4.76 -13.33
C HIS A 113 2.03 5.19 -14.30
N TYR A 114 3.27 5.27 -13.81
CA TYR A 114 4.43 5.71 -14.59
C TYR A 114 5.23 4.55 -15.20
N LEU A 115 5.08 3.35 -14.63
CA LEU A 115 5.86 2.15 -14.98
C LEU A 115 5.12 1.18 -15.90
N GLY A 116 3.79 1.31 -16.02
CA GLY A 116 2.93 0.34 -16.70
C GLY A 116 2.56 -0.85 -15.81
N PRO A 117 1.75 -1.80 -16.34
CA PRO A 117 1.33 -3.00 -15.61
C PRO A 117 2.49 -3.95 -15.35
N PHE A 118 2.26 -4.96 -14.51
CA PHE A 118 3.32 -5.89 -14.09
C PHE A 118 4.01 -6.58 -15.28
N GLU A 119 3.24 -6.89 -16.33
CA GLU A 119 3.71 -7.57 -17.55
C GLU A 119 4.60 -6.70 -18.45
N ALA A 120 4.54 -5.37 -18.27
CA ALA A 120 5.27 -4.36 -19.03
C ALA A 120 6.50 -3.83 -18.27
N TYR A 121 6.73 -4.22 -17.02
CA TYR A 121 7.89 -3.76 -16.24
C TYR A 121 9.21 -4.00 -17.00
N GLY A 122 9.93 -2.91 -17.26
CA GLY A 122 11.25 -2.96 -17.91
C GLY A 122 11.22 -3.27 -19.41
N LYS A 123 10.04 -3.29 -20.06
CA LYS A 123 9.91 -3.40 -21.52
C LYS A 123 9.65 -2.01 -22.11
N GLY A 124 10.47 -1.59 -23.08
CA GLY A 124 10.34 -0.31 -23.77
C GLY A 124 11.20 0.81 -23.16
N THR A 125 10.83 2.06 -23.44
CA THR A 125 11.56 3.24 -22.95
C THR A 125 11.34 3.38 -21.44
N LEU A 126 12.43 3.26 -20.68
CA LEU A 126 12.39 3.45 -19.23
C LEU A 126 11.91 4.88 -18.91
N PRO A 127 10.87 5.03 -18.05
CA PRO A 127 10.35 6.35 -17.72
C PRO A 127 11.41 7.17 -16.97
N GLN A 128 11.49 8.46 -17.28
CA GLN A 128 12.43 9.35 -16.62
C GLN A 128 12.05 9.54 -15.15
N THR A 129 13.00 9.28 -14.25
CA THR A 129 12.92 9.62 -12.82
C THR A 129 13.53 11.01 -12.56
N PRO A 130 13.15 11.71 -11.47
CA PRO A 130 12.10 11.35 -10.53
C PRO A 130 10.72 11.41 -11.19
N PHE A 131 9.80 10.52 -10.82
CA PHE A 131 8.43 10.53 -11.35
C PHE A 131 7.67 11.77 -10.88
N ARG A 132 6.96 12.41 -11.80
CA ARG A 132 6.20 13.65 -11.58
C ARG A 132 4.80 13.50 -12.14
N GLU A 133 3.83 14.11 -11.48
CA GLU A 133 2.42 13.91 -11.81
C GLU A 133 2.04 14.42 -13.21
N GLU A 134 2.81 15.36 -13.80
CA GLU A 134 2.62 15.84 -15.16
C GLU A 134 3.01 14.84 -16.27
N GLN A 135 3.66 13.72 -15.94
CA GLN A 135 4.05 12.72 -16.94
C GLN A 135 2.86 12.02 -17.60
N GLY A 136 1.66 12.13 -17.01
CA GLY A 136 0.42 11.59 -17.59
C GLY A 136 0.40 10.07 -17.73
N ARG A 137 -0.60 9.58 -18.47
CA ARG A 137 -0.79 8.15 -18.74
C ARG A 137 0.18 7.68 -19.83
N LEU A 138 0.68 6.46 -19.66
CA LEU A 138 1.36 5.72 -20.74
C LEU A 138 0.34 5.19 -21.75
N ASP A 139 0.77 4.98 -23.00
CA ASP A 139 0.00 4.31 -24.06
C ASP A 139 -0.01 2.78 -23.88
N VAL A 140 -0.51 2.34 -22.72
CA VAL A 140 -0.70 0.93 -22.34
C VAL A 140 -1.96 0.79 -21.50
N GLU A 141 -2.55 -0.41 -21.52
CA GLU A 141 -3.65 -0.74 -20.63
C GLU A 141 -3.17 -0.75 -19.16
N ASN A 142 -3.94 -0.12 -18.28
CA ASN A 142 -3.64 -0.06 -16.84
C ASN A 142 -4.93 0.10 -16.03
N PHE A 143 -5.19 -0.79 -15.08
CA PHE A 143 -6.40 -0.71 -14.25
C PHE A 143 -6.45 0.55 -13.38
N TYR A 144 -5.31 1.20 -13.09
CA TYR A 144 -5.31 2.49 -12.42
C TYR A 144 -6.04 3.56 -13.23
N TYR A 145 -5.86 3.57 -14.55
CA TYR A 145 -6.53 4.53 -15.43
C TYR A 145 -8.04 4.30 -15.44
N ALA A 146 -8.45 3.02 -15.49
CA ALA A 146 -9.86 2.66 -15.43
C ALA A 146 -10.49 3.04 -14.08
N GLN A 147 -9.79 2.86 -12.95
CA GLN A 147 -10.28 3.31 -11.64
C GLN A 147 -10.39 4.84 -11.56
N GLU A 148 -9.37 5.57 -12.06
CA GLU A 148 -9.41 7.03 -12.17
C GLU A 148 -10.64 7.48 -12.97
N ASP A 149 -10.91 6.88 -14.13
CA ASP A 149 -12.03 7.23 -15.01
C ASP A 149 -13.39 7.03 -14.33
N GLU A 150 -13.57 5.94 -13.57
CA GLU A 150 -14.80 5.70 -12.79
C GLU A 150 -14.99 6.75 -11.68
N VAL A 151 -13.92 7.14 -10.99
CA VAL A 151 -13.99 8.21 -9.97
C VAL A 151 -14.36 9.54 -10.62
N PHE A 152 -13.75 9.88 -11.76
CA PHE A 152 -14.00 11.14 -12.45
C PHE A 152 -15.44 11.22 -12.98
N ALA A 153 -15.94 10.15 -13.60
CA ALA A 153 -17.31 10.07 -14.09
C ALA A 153 -18.34 10.19 -12.94
N ALA A 154 -18.10 9.51 -11.82
CA ALA A 154 -18.95 9.61 -10.64
C ALA A 154 -18.87 11.01 -9.98
N ALA A 155 -17.69 11.65 -9.97
CA ALA A 155 -17.53 13.01 -9.47
C ALA A 155 -18.34 14.02 -10.30
N GLU A 156 -18.31 13.89 -11.63
CA GLU A 156 -19.12 14.70 -12.55
C GLU A 156 -20.63 14.48 -12.31
N ARG A 157 -21.03 13.22 -12.11
CA ARG A 157 -22.44 12.86 -11.86
C ARG A 157 -22.95 13.36 -10.50
N ASP A 158 -22.19 13.17 -9.44
CA ASP A 158 -22.66 13.32 -8.05
C ASP A 158 -22.17 14.62 -7.37
N GLY A 159 -21.21 15.33 -7.97
CA GLY A 159 -20.75 16.66 -7.52
C GLY A 159 -19.72 16.66 -6.39
N PHE A 160 -19.10 15.53 -6.06
CA PHE A 160 -18.01 15.47 -5.09
C PHE A 160 -16.66 15.86 -5.72
N SER A 161 -15.72 16.30 -4.88
CA SER A 161 -14.32 16.50 -5.29
C SER A 161 -13.52 15.20 -5.18
N TRP A 162 -12.41 15.07 -5.91
CA TRP A 162 -11.58 13.87 -5.82
C TRP A 162 -10.10 14.17 -5.60
N SER A 163 -9.34 13.17 -5.17
CA SER A 163 -7.88 13.17 -5.22
C SER A 163 -7.36 11.78 -5.56
N VAL A 164 -6.22 11.71 -6.26
CA VAL A 164 -5.56 10.43 -6.59
C VAL A 164 -4.19 10.40 -5.92
N HIS A 165 -3.85 9.31 -5.25
CA HIS A 165 -2.62 9.17 -4.48
C HIS A 165 -1.79 8.02 -5.03
N ARG A 166 -0.55 8.33 -5.45
CA ARG A 166 0.37 7.41 -6.13
C ARG A 166 1.57 7.12 -5.23
N PRO A 167 1.43 6.20 -4.25
CA PRO A 167 2.55 5.81 -3.41
C PRO A 167 3.58 4.98 -4.19
N HIS A 168 4.83 4.99 -3.72
CA HIS A 168 5.80 3.94 -4.01
C HIS A 168 5.41 2.66 -3.23
N THR A 169 6.42 1.91 -2.81
CA THR A 169 6.27 0.64 -2.11
C THR A 169 5.83 1.00 -0.72
N VAL A 170 4.60 0.62 -0.41
CA VAL A 170 4.02 0.90 0.90
C VAL A 170 4.54 -0.12 1.91
N ILE A 171 5.05 0.37 3.03
CA ILE A 171 5.35 -0.44 4.22
C ILE A 171 4.36 -0.11 5.33
N GLY A 172 3.92 -1.15 6.03
CA GLY A 172 2.99 -1.04 7.14
C GLY A 172 2.48 -2.41 7.58
N GLN A 173 1.72 -2.41 8.67
CA GLN A 173 1.22 -3.65 9.27
C GLN A 173 -0.14 -4.04 8.68
N ALA A 174 -0.18 -5.20 8.01
CA ALA A 174 -1.43 -5.90 7.69
C ALA A 174 -1.16 -7.38 7.43
N VAL A 175 -1.97 -8.25 8.05
CA VAL A 175 -1.92 -9.71 7.86
C VAL A 175 -2.82 -10.12 6.70
N GLY A 176 -2.34 -11.03 5.86
CA GLY A 176 -3.02 -11.51 4.66
C GLY A 176 -3.04 -10.49 3.51
N ASN A 177 -2.23 -9.43 3.60
CA ASN A 177 -2.11 -8.46 2.52
C ASN A 177 -1.23 -9.02 1.39
N ALA A 178 -1.66 -8.82 0.13
CA ALA A 178 -0.97 -9.39 -1.02
C ALA A 178 0.40 -8.77 -1.31
N MET A 179 0.67 -7.56 -0.80
CA MET A 179 1.84 -6.74 -1.14
C MET A 179 2.41 -6.08 0.13
N ASN A 180 3.28 -6.78 0.88
CA ASN A 180 3.82 -6.27 2.14
C ASN A 180 5.34 -6.52 2.26
N MET A 181 6.14 -5.63 1.68
CA MET A 181 7.61 -5.75 1.76
C MET A 181 8.12 -5.65 3.21
N GLY A 182 7.62 -4.70 3.99
CA GLY A 182 8.12 -4.47 5.35
C GLY A 182 7.95 -5.69 6.25
N THR A 183 6.78 -6.34 6.24
CA THR A 183 6.55 -7.57 7.01
C THR A 183 7.34 -8.75 6.44
N THR A 184 7.44 -8.85 5.10
CA THR A 184 8.25 -9.90 4.45
C THR A 184 9.72 -9.84 4.89
N LEU A 185 10.32 -8.65 4.90
CA LEU A 185 11.71 -8.47 5.33
C LEU A 185 11.90 -8.77 6.82
N ALA A 186 10.93 -8.41 7.67
CA ALA A 186 10.98 -8.73 9.09
C ALA A 186 10.96 -10.24 9.35
N VAL A 187 10.09 -10.96 8.64
CA VAL A 187 9.99 -12.42 8.73
C VAL A 187 11.25 -13.09 8.17
N TYR A 188 11.74 -12.64 7.01
CA TYR A 188 12.99 -13.16 6.44
C TYR A 188 14.19 -12.96 7.37
N ALA A 189 14.34 -11.77 7.98
CA ALA A 189 15.38 -11.51 8.97
C ALA A 189 15.25 -12.41 10.21
N THR A 190 14.03 -12.63 10.69
CA THR A 190 13.75 -13.55 11.80
C THR A 190 14.15 -14.98 11.47
N LEU A 191 13.81 -15.47 10.28
CA LEU A 191 14.19 -16.81 9.81
C LEU A 191 15.70 -16.94 9.65
N CYS A 192 16.38 -15.91 9.14
CA CYS A 192 17.84 -15.92 9.07
C CYS A 192 18.48 -15.96 10.47
N LYS A 193 17.91 -15.24 11.43
CA LYS A 193 18.35 -15.29 12.82
C LYS A 193 18.16 -16.68 13.45
N GLU A 194 16.99 -17.29 13.26
CA GLU A 194 16.67 -18.62 13.80
C GLU A 194 17.60 -19.71 13.24
N THR A 195 17.84 -19.67 11.94
CA THR A 195 18.58 -20.74 11.23
C THR A 195 20.09 -20.49 11.18
N GLY A 196 20.55 -19.28 11.49
CA GLY A 196 21.93 -18.85 11.30
C GLY A 196 22.36 -18.73 9.84
N ARG A 197 21.44 -18.83 8.88
CA ARG A 197 21.77 -18.68 7.45
C ARG A 197 22.06 -17.21 7.11
N PRO A 198 22.88 -16.93 6.09
CA PRO A 198 23.24 -15.56 5.73
C PRO A 198 22.01 -14.71 5.34
N PHE A 199 21.93 -13.47 5.86
CA PHE A 199 20.89 -12.51 5.49
C PHE A 199 21.23 -11.81 4.16
N ARG A 200 20.85 -12.45 3.05
CA ARG A 200 21.23 -12.06 1.69
C ARG A 200 20.20 -11.15 1.05
N PHE A 201 20.69 -10.04 0.48
CA PHE A 201 19.85 -9.17 -0.34
C PHE A 201 19.31 -9.94 -1.54
N PRO A 202 17.98 -9.92 -1.79
CA PRO A 202 17.39 -10.76 -2.82
C PRO A 202 17.40 -10.15 -4.22
N GLY A 203 17.58 -8.83 -4.28
CA GLY A 203 17.29 -8.02 -5.47
C GLY A 203 18.44 -7.85 -6.44
N SER A 204 18.22 -6.95 -7.40
CA SER A 204 19.15 -6.62 -8.47
C SER A 204 20.28 -5.70 -8.00
N ALA A 205 21.40 -5.70 -8.74
CA ALA A 205 22.48 -4.73 -8.51
C ALA A 205 22.03 -3.28 -8.75
N ALA A 206 21.01 -3.06 -9.60
CA ALA A 206 20.43 -1.74 -9.81
C ALA A 206 19.75 -1.25 -8.53
N GLN A 207 18.90 -2.06 -7.90
CA GLN A 207 18.24 -1.69 -6.65
C GLN A 207 19.21 -1.59 -5.47
N TRP A 208 20.21 -2.48 -5.40
CA TRP A 208 21.25 -2.41 -4.36
C TRP A 208 22.02 -1.08 -4.36
N ASN A 209 22.39 -0.63 -5.56
CA ASN A 209 23.30 0.49 -5.75
C ASN A 209 22.61 1.83 -6.00
N SER A 210 21.39 1.87 -6.55
CA SER A 210 20.71 3.12 -6.93
C SER A 210 20.01 3.82 -5.75
N LEU A 211 19.62 5.08 -5.98
CA LEU A 211 18.77 5.80 -5.03
C LEU A 211 17.32 5.31 -5.20
N THR A 212 16.60 5.24 -4.09
CA THR A 212 15.18 4.91 -4.05
C THR A 212 14.49 5.62 -2.90
N ASP A 213 13.17 5.79 -3.01
CA ASP A 213 12.29 6.23 -1.94
C ASP A 213 11.23 5.16 -1.64
N MET A 214 10.50 5.34 -0.54
CA MET A 214 9.43 4.43 -0.10
C MET A 214 8.29 5.21 0.53
N THR A 215 7.17 4.53 0.79
CA THR A 215 6.00 5.13 1.42
C THR A 215 5.64 4.42 2.71
N ASP A 216 5.68 5.13 3.83
CA ASP A 216 5.07 4.70 5.08
C ASP A 216 3.53 4.81 4.98
N ALA A 217 2.82 3.78 5.44
CA ALA A 217 1.36 3.74 5.38
C ALA A 217 0.70 4.88 6.20
N ASN A 218 1.30 5.29 7.30
CA ASN A 218 0.76 6.38 8.13
C ASN A 218 0.99 7.75 7.45
N LEU A 219 2.13 7.96 6.81
CA LEU A 219 2.38 9.14 5.99
C LEU A 219 1.40 9.23 4.82
N LEU A 220 1.10 8.10 4.16
CA LEU A 220 0.06 8.05 3.13
C LEU A 220 -1.33 8.39 3.69
N ALA A 221 -1.70 7.84 4.86
CA ALA A 221 -2.94 8.19 5.55
C ALA A 221 -3.04 9.70 5.84
N LYS A 222 -1.95 10.34 6.25
CA LYS A 222 -1.89 11.80 6.45
C LYS A 222 -2.10 12.56 5.15
N GLN A 223 -1.52 12.11 4.03
CA GLN A 223 -1.74 12.77 2.75
C GLN A 223 -3.19 12.61 2.25
N LEU A 224 -3.79 11.45 2.48
CA LEU A 224 -5.22 11.19 2.17
C LEU A 224 -6.12 12.17 2.95
N LEU A 225 -5.90 12.31 4.25
CA LEU A 225 -6.65 13.25 5.08
C LEU A 225 -6.39 14.70 4.65
N TRP A 226 -5.13 15.06 4.40
CA TRP A 226 -4.76 16.40 3.93
C TRP A 226 -5.49 16.77 2.64
N ALA A 227 -5.51 15.90 1.63
CA ALA A 227 -6.17 16.17 0.35
C ALA A 227 -7.70 16.28 0.52
N ALA A 228 -8.29 15.46 1.39
CA ALA A 228 -9.72 15.54 1.69
C ALA A 228 -10.11 16.88 2.34
N GLU A 229 -9.21 17.50 3.10
CA GLU A 229 -9.47 18.71 3.89
C GLU A 229 -8.93 20.01 3.26
N THR A 230 -8.08 19.92 2.25
CA THR A 230 -7.44 21.07 1.61
C THR A 230 -8.16 21.46 0.31
N PRO A 231 -8.81 22.63 0.23
CA PRO A 231 -9.52 23.06 -0.98
C PRO A 231 -8.66 23.10 -2.24
N GLU A 232 -7.40 23.52 -2.12
CA GLU A 232 -6.43 23.64 -3.22
C GLU A 232 -5.93 22.29 -3.73
N ALA A 233 -6.16 21.20 -2.98
CA ALA A 233 -5.77 19.84 -3.35
C ALA A 233 -6.90 19.07 -4.07
N ARG A 234 -8.06 19.71 -4.28
CA ARG A 234 -9.21 19.07 -4.93
C ARG A 234 -8.97 18.89 -6.43
N ASN A 235 -9.39 17.74 -6.92
CA ASN A 235 -9.34 17.31 -8.32
C ASN A 235 -7.91 17.22 -8.86
N GLU A 236 -7.01 16.72 -8.01
CA GLU A 236 -5.59 16.60 -8.31
C GLU A 236 -5.06 15.20 -7.99
N ALA A 237 -4.06 14.77 -8.76
CA ALA A 237 -3.25 13.59 -8.44
C ALA A 237 -1.96 14.00 -7.73
N PHE A 238 -1.49 13.19 -6.78
CA PHE A 238 -0.30 13.41 -5.97
C PHE A 238 0.56 12.14 -5.85
N ASN A 239 1.86 12.29 -6.01
CA ASN A 239 2.85 11.32 -5.55
C ASN A 239 2.96 11.35 -4.02
N VAL A 240 3.31 10.20 -3.43
CA VAL A 240 3.43 10.06 -1.98
C VAL A 240 4.63 9.21 -1.60
N VAL A 241 5.63 9.83 -1.00
CA VAL A 241 6.77 9.14 -0.39
C VAL A 241 7.20 9.83 0.89
N ASN A 242 8.01 9.12 1.65
CA ASN A 242 8.56 9.49 2.96
C ASN A 242 9.29 10.83 3.00
N GLY A 243 9.83 11.27 1.85
CA GLY A 243 10.47 12.57 1.67
C GLY A 243 11.99 12.56 1.83
N ASP A 244 12.58 11.39 2.08
CA ASP A 244 14.01 11.07 1.92
C ASP A 244 14.23 10.13 0.73
N VAL A 245 15.51 9.91 0.41
CA VAL A 245 15.99 8.87 -0.51
C VAL A 245 17.13 8.11 0.15
N PHE A 246 17.28 6.83 -0.19
CA PHE A 246 18.33 5.97 0.36
C PHE A 246 18.83 4.97 -0.68
N ARG A 247 19.86 4.18 -0.30
CA ARG A 247 20.32 3.01 -1.07
C ARG A 247 20.02 1.74 -0.30
N TRP A 248 19.55 0.69 -0.97
CA TRP A 248 19.32 -0.60 -0.32
C TRP A 248 20.58 -1.17 0.32
N SER A 249 21.76 -0.94 -0.26
CA SER A 249 23.05 -1.30 0.36
C SER A 249 23.25 -0.76 1.77
N TRP A 250 22.76 0.45 2.04
CA TRP A 250 22.77 1.04 3.38
C TRP A 250 21.61 0.51 4.23
N MET A 251 20.38 0.55 3.69
CA MET A 251 19.18 0.13 4.44
C MET A 251 19.22 -1.34 4.87
N TRP A 252 19.82 -2.22 4.06
CA TRP A 252 19.96 -3.63 4.39
C TRP A 252 20.80 -3.84 5.65
N GLY A 253 21.88 -3.07 5.82
CA GLY A 253 22.66 -3.04 7.06
C GLY A 253 21.83 -2.53 8.24
N ARG A 254 21.06 -1.45 8.05
CA ARG A 254 20.16 -0.90 9.08
C ARG A 254 19.13 -1.92 9.58
N ILE A 255 18.52 -2.67 8.66
CA ILE A 255 17.57 -3.74 9.00
C ILE A 255 18.30 -4.87 9.74
N ALA A 256 19.46 -5.31 9.23
CA ALA A 256 20.24 -6.38 9.86
C ALA A 256 20.64 -6.03 11.31
N ASP A 257 21.14 -4.81 11.53
CA ASP A 257 21.48 -4.28 12.86
C ASP A 257 20.29 -4.33 13.82
N TRP A 258 19.09 -3.93 13.36
CA TRP A 258 17.88 -3.93 14.19
C TRP A 258 17.48 -5.34 14.65
N PHE A 259 17.65 -6.35 13.78
CA PHE A 259 17.40 -7.76 14.11
C PHE A 259 18.56 -8.42 14.87
N GLY A 260 19.72 -7.76 14.95
CA GLY A 260 20.93 -8.30 15.57
C GLY A 260 21.51 -9.47 14.77
N ILE A 261 21.54 -9.34 13.45
CA ILE A 261 22.12 -10.30 12.50
C ILE A 261 23.13 -9.61 11.60
N GLU A 262 24.08 -10.36 11.06
CA GLU A 262 25.07 -9.83 10.10
C GLU A 262 24.52 -9.92 8.66
N PRO A 263 24.54 -8.83 7.88
CA PRO A 263 24.15 -8.87 6.48
C PRO A 263 25.20 -9.63 5.65
N ALA A 264 24.76 -10.50 4.75
CA ALA A 264 25.67 -11.15 3.82
C ALA A 264 26.20 -10.13 2.80
N PRO A 265 27.47 -10.24 2.35
CA PRO A 265 27.98 -9.43 1.25
C PRO A 265 27.14 -9.61 -0.01
N PHE A 266 26.87 -8.52 -0.72
CA PHE A 266 26.23 -8.57 -2.03
C PHE A 266 27.29 -8.74 -3.12
N ASP A 267 27.25 -9.88 -3.82
CA ASP A 267 28.21 -10.24 -4.87
C ASP A 267 27.69 -9.97 -6.29
N GLY A 268 26.51 -9.35 -6.41
CA GLY A 268 25.82 -9.11 -7.69
C GLY A 268 24.88 -10.22 -8.13
N THR A 269 24.86 -11.37 -7.44
CA THR A 269 23.96 -12.48 -7.75
C THR A 269 22.56 -12.21 -7.22
N VAL A 270 21.56 -12.22 -8.11
CA VAL A 270 20.15 -12.13 -7.72
C VAL A 270 19.71 -13.46 -7.12
N MET A 271 19.19 -13.41 -5.89
CA MET A 271 18.65 -14.57 -5.18
C MET A 271 17.27 -14.24 -4.62
N PRO A 272 16.19 -14.46 -5.39
CA PRO A 272 14.83 -14.09 -4.99
C PRO A 272 14.42 -14.70 -3.64
N LEU A 273 13.68 -13.94 -2.83
CA LEU A 273 13.11 -14.42 -1.57
C LEU A 273 12.17 -15.60 -1.76
N GLU A 274 11.46 -15.71 -2.89
CA GLU A 274 10.65 -16.91 -3.19
C GLU A 274 11.50 -18.19 -3.09
N GLU A 275 12.71 -18.19 -3.66
CA GLU A 275 13.63 -19.32 -3.58
C GLU A 275 14.28 -19.46 -2.20
N GLN A 276 14.66 -18.33 -1.58
CA GLN A 276 15.29 -18.35 -0.26
C GLN A 276 14.34 -18.81 0.85
N MET A 277 13.03 -18.62 0.69
CA MET A 277 12.01 -18.90 1.71
C MET A 277 11.11 -20.09 1.40
N LYS A 278 11.30 -20.80 0.28
CA LYS A 278 10.39 -21.86 -0.18
C LYS A 278 10.13 -22.99 0.83
N ASP A 279 11.13 -23.32 1.64
CA ASP A 279 11.08 -24.42 2.62
C ASP A 279 10.90 -23.94 4.07
N ASP A 280 10.67 -22.64 4.29
CA ASP A 280 10.66 -22.03 5.63
C ASP A 280 9.33 -22.13 6.37
N ALA A 281 8.24 -22.56 5.71
CA ALA A 281 6.91 -22.59 6.31
C ALA A 281 6.86 -23.40 7.61
N LYS A 282 7.56 -24.54 7.65
CA LYS A 282 7.65 -25.37 8.86
C LYS A 282 8.45 -24.66 9.97
N ILE A 283 9.57 -24.04 9.63
CA ILE A 283 10.42 -23.31 10.58
C ILE A 283 9.64 -22.16 11.20
N TRP A 284 8.94 -21.37 10.38
CA TRP A 284 8.09 -20.29 10.85
C TRP A 284 7.00 -20.79 11.81
N ASN A 285 6.35 -21.90 11.48
CA ASN A 285 5.32 -22.48 12.34
C ASN A 285 5.88 -22.87 13.72
N GLU A 286 7.09 -23.47 13.76
CA GLU A 286 7.77 -23.82 15.00
C GLU A 286 8.11 -22.58 15.84
N ILE A 287 8.63 -21.51 15.23
CA ILE A 287 8.86 -20.21 15.88
C ILE A 287 7.54 -19.67 16.43
N ALA A 288 6.49 -19.64 15.61
CA ALA A 288 5.20 -19.08 15.97
C ALA A 288 4.56 -19.79 17.17
N LEU A 289 4.64 -21.11 17.22
CA LEU A 289 4.16 -21.90 18.36
C LEU A 289 5.00 -21.66 19.62
N ARG A 290 6.33 -21.63 19.49
CA ARG A 290 7.26 -21.43 20.62
C ARG A 290 7.11 -20.05 21.25
N GLU A 291 7.01 -19.01 20.43
CA GLU A 291 6.93 -17.61 20.85
C GLU A 291 5.48 -17.10 21.04
N ASN A 292 4.49 -17.97 20.82
CA ASN A 292 3.07 -17.65 20.89
C ASN A 292 2.67 -16.45 20.00
N LEU A 293 3.10 -16.51 18.74
CA LEU A 293 2.80 -15.51 17.73
C LEU A 293 1.34 -15.61 17.26
N ALA A 294 0.77 -14.47 16.86
CA ALA A 294 -0.63 -14.33 16.46
C ALA A 294 -0.93 -14.95 15.08
N GLU A 295 0.08 -15.16 14.23
CA GLU A 295 -0.10 -15.72 12.88
C GLU A 295 0.98 -16.78 12.57
N PRO A 296 0.62 -18.08 12.65
CA PRO A 296 1.56 -19.17 12.39
C PRO A 296 1.70 -19.53 10.91
N ASP A 297 0.88 -18.96 10.01
CA ASP A 297 0.97 -19.20 8.57
C ASP A 297 1.88 -18.16 7.89
N LEU A 298 3.06 -18.62 7.45
CA LEU A 298 4.05 -17.80 6.76
C LEU A 298 3.48 -17.09 5.52
N SER A 299 2.60 -17.77 4.77
CA SER A 299 2.03 -17.23 3.52
C SER A 299 1.07 -16.05 3.75
N ARG A 300 0.60 -15.88 4.99
CA ARG A 300 -0.26 -14.76 5.41
C ARG A 300 0.55 -13.56 5.89
N LEU A 301 1.82 -13.72 6.27
CA LEU A 301 2.68 -12.62 6.72
C LEU A 301 3.63 -12.11 5.65
N ALA A 302 4.16 -13.03 4.84
CA ALA A 302 5.18 -12.74 3.85
C ALA A 302 4.60 -12.83 2.43
N SER A 303 4.98 -11.88 1.59
CA SER A 303 4.75 -11.88 0.15
C SER A 303 6.11 -11.81 -0.58
N PRO A 304 6.87 -12.92 -0.65
CA PRO A 304 8.21 -12.94 -1.24
C PRO A 304 8.20 -12.47 -2.70
N TRP A 305 7.28 -12.99 -3.52
CA TRP A 305 7.13 -12.62 -4.94
C TRP A 305 7.03 -11.12 -5.17
N HIS A 306 6.32 -10.40 -4.29
CA HIS A 306 6.14 -8.95 -4.40
C HIS A 306 7.43 -8.23 -4.04
N THR A 307 8.07 -8.65 -2.95
CA THR A 307 9.35 -8.08 -2.53
C THR A 307 10.41 -8.27 -3.60
N ASP A 308 10.43 -9.44 -4.25
CA ASP A 308 11.30 -9.73 -5.38
C ASP A 308 10.97 -8.88 -6.60
N ALA A 309 9.68 -8.65 -6.90
CA ALA A 309 9.28 -7.76 -7.99
C ALA A 309 9.76 -6.32 -7.75
N ASP A 310 9.74 -5.84 -6.50
CA ASP A 310 10.18 -4.50 -6.14
C ASP A 310 11.71 -4.35 -6.11
N LEU A 311 12.41 -5.28 -5.45
CA LEU A 311 13.87 -5.27 -5.29
C LEU A 311 14.59 -5.81 -6.52
N GLY A 312 13.90 -6.51 -7.42
CA GLY A 312 14.43 -7.06 -8.66
C GLY A 312 14.45 -6.08 -9.83
N ARG A 313 13.88 -4.88 -9.68
CA ARG A 313 13.79 -3.88 -10.76
C ARG A 313 15.16 -3.58 -11.37
N PRO A 314 15.29 -3.49 -12.71
CA PRO A 314 16.56 -3.17 -13.36
C PRO A 314 16.84 -1.66 -13.46
N ILE A 315 16.09 -0.84 -12.71
CA ILE A 315 16.13 0.63 -12.80
C ILE A 315 16.12 1.26 -11.40
N GLU A 316 16.53 2.51 -11.31
CA GLU A 316 16.23 3.35 -10.14
C GLU A 316 14.77 3.81 -10.16
N VAL A 317 14.19 3.99 -8.97
CA VAL A 317 12.80 4.46 -8.82
C VAL A 317 12.76 5.49 -7.71
N VAL A 318 12.48 6.73 -8.09
CA VAL A 318 12.40 7.90 -7.20
C VAL A 318 11.26 8.79 -7.68
N THR A 319 10.64 9.52 -6.78
CA THR A 319 9.46 10.35 -7.02
C THR A 319 9.69 11.79 -6.60
N ASP A 320 9.10 12.72 -7.34
CA ASP A 320 8.99 14.12 -6.91
C ASP A 320 7.72 14.28 -6.07
N ILE A 321 7.84 14.99 -4.96
CA ILE A 321 6.71 15.41 -4.10
C ILE A 321 6.62 16.94 -4.01
N GLY A 322 7.22 17.65 -4.96
CA GLY A 322 7.21 19.10 -5.03
C GLY A 322 5.80 19.66 -5.19
N LYS A 323 4.92 18.95 -5.89
CA LYS A 323 3.51 19.34 -6.05
C LYS A 323 2.77 19.41 -4.71
N SER A 324 2.77 18.33 -3.94
CA SER A 324 2.11 18.29 -2.63
C SER A 324 2.74 19.28 -1.64
N ARG A 325 4.07 19.44 -1.66
CA ARG A 325 4.78 20.45 -0.85
C ARG A 325 4.37 21.88 -1.16
N ARG A 326 4.23 22.24 -2.44
CA ARG A 326 3.77 23.57 -2.89
C ARG A 326 2.35 23.87 -2.41
N LEU A 327 1.52 22.85 -2.25
CA LEU A 327 0.15 22.96 -1.73
C LEU A 327 0.06 22.79 -0.20
N GLY A 328 1.20 22.75 0.50
CA GLY A 328 1.24 22.80 1.96
C GLY A 328 1.35 21.46 2.68
N PHE A 329 1.45 20.33 1.98
CA PHE A 329 1.74 19.04 2.60
C PHE A 329 3.23 18.96 2.99
N LYS A 330 3.52 18.97 4.30
CA LYS A 330 4.90 19.07 4.85
C LYS A 330 5.32 17.86 5.68
N GLU A 331 4.53 16.79 5.69
CA GLU A 331 4.87 15.58 6.43
C GLU A 331 6.16 14.96 5.87
N TYR A 332 6.94 14.40 6.78
CA TYR A 332 8.21 13.74 6.51
C TYR A 332 8.36 12.56 7.47
N GLN A 333 8.89 11.45 6.97
CA GLN A 333 9.14 10.24 7.74
C GLN A 333 10.48 9.65 7.28
N PRO A 334 11.55 9.65 8.09
CA PRO A 334 12.76 8.92 7.73
C PRO A 334 12.43 7.46 7.45
N THR A 335 12.96 6.92 6.33
CA THR A 335 12.56 5.59 5.87
C THR A 335 13.07 4.48 6.78
N ASP A 336 14.25 4.61 7.39
CA ASP A 336 14.73 3.62 8.36
C ASP A 336 13.89 3.62 9.64
N ASP A 337 13.54 4.80 10.16
CA ASP A 337 12.60 4.92 11.28
C ASP A 337 11.22 4.32 10.96
N ALA A 338 10.74 4.42 9.71
CA ALA A 338 9.48 3.78 9.29
C ALA A 338 9.56 2.25 9.36
N PHE A 339 10.68 1.66 8.91
CA PHE A 339 10.92 0.22 9.08
C PHE A 339 10.98 -0.17 10.55
N PHE A 340 11.71 0.59 11.38
CA PHE A 340 11.85 0.26 12.80
C PHE A 340 10.53 0.40 13.57
N ALA A 341 9.74 1.43 13.27
CA ALA A 341 8.41 1.60 13.82
C ALA A 341 7.49 0.45 13.41
N LEU A 342 7.54 0.03 12.14
CA LEU A 342 6.82 -1.15 11.68
C LEU A 342 7.26 -2.41 12.43
N PHE A 343 8.56 -2.69 12.52
CA PHE A 343 9.04 -3.90 13.19
C PHE A 343 8.68 -3.91 14.68
N LYS A 344 8.72 -2.75 15.35
CA LYS A 344 8.23 -2.60 16.71
C LYS A 344 6.72 -2.93 16.82
N SER A 345 5.90 -2.39 15.93
CA SER A 345 4.47 -2.67 15.86
C SER A 345 4.18 -4.16 15.62
N LEU A 346 4.95 -4.81 14.74
CA LEU A 346 4.85 -6.24 14.49
C LEU A 346 5.16 -7.07 15.74
N ARG A 347 6.18 -6.68 16.53
CA ARG A 347 6.48 -7.31 17.84
C ARG A 347 5.36 -7.10 18.86
N GLU A 348 4.89 -5.86 19.00
CA GLU A 348 3.79 -5.53 19.91
C GLU A 348 2.51 -6.32 19.58
N SER A 349 2.27 -6.56 18.28
CA SER A 349 1.16 -7.35 17.77
C SER A 349 1.43 -8.87 17.75
N ARG A 350 2.60 -9.31 18.24
CA ARG A 350 3.07 -10.71 18.21
C ARG A 350 3.03 -11.34 16.82
N LEU A 351 3.31 -10.57 15.78
CA LEU A 351 3.44 -11.06 14.40
C LEU A 351 4.87 -11.48 14.06
N ILE A 352 5.84 -11.00 14.83
CA ILE A 352 7.22 -11.48 14.87
C ILE A 352 7.67 -11.56 16.35
N PRO A 353 8.71 -12.35 16.68
CA PRO A 353 9.34 -12.33 18.00
C PRO A 353 10.02 -10.99 18.32
#